data_AF-A0A960X594-F1
#
_entry.id   AF-A0A960X594-F1
#
_cell.length_a   1.000
_cell.length_b   1.000
_cell.length_c   1.000
_cell.angle_alpha   90.00
_cell.angle_beta   90.00
_cell.angle_gamma   90.00
#
_symmetry.space_group_name_H-M   'P 1'
#
loop_
_entity.id
_entity.type
_entity.pdbx_description
1 polymer ?
#
loop_
_entity_poly.entity_id
_entity_poly.type
_entity_poly.pdbx_seq_one_letter_code
_entity_poly.pdbx_strand_id
1 'polypeptide(L)'
;MYLPETYGGAVLMMFVTMICWGSWANMTKIDKEWRFELFYWDYAIGVFLMSLIFGVTLGSFGGSGMGFFPNLMHASLNVILKAFLSGVIFNLANILLVGAISIAGMAVAFPVGIGIAVVAGTLLSYFVHPEGNAFVLFIGVLLILLAVILDGIAYKRAGISVQSSGKGITIAIISGVLMSLFYPLIAEAMIERRGLNPYGAVFFFSFGLLLSNFIINALFMKRPLVGGQLTAHDYFKGTNKQHAYGIIGGVIWCVGMTFNVIAATHAGPAIAYAFGQGATLIAAIWGVFIWREFKEGKNVSSLLLFMFIAYVLGLLAIGISKLS
;
A
#
# COMPACT_ATOMS: atom_id res chain seq x y z
N MET A 1 11.26 16.27 -15.36
CA MET A 1 10.10 15.65 -14.69
C MET A 1 9.59 16.54 -13.57
N TYR A 2 8.36 16.33 -13.11
CA TYR A 2 7.83 17.03 -11.93
C TYR A 2 8.32 16.37 -10.63
N LEU A 3 8.86 17.17 -9.72
CA LEU A 3 9.25 16.78 -8.37
C LEU A 3 8.85 17.91 -7.42
N PRO A 4 8.56 17.64 -6.13
CA PRO A 4 8.37 18.70 -5.16
C PRO A 4 9.67 19.49 -5.03
N GLU A 5 9.59 20.80 -4.85
CA GLU A 5 10.78 21.66 -4.63
C GLU A 5 11.11 21.83 -3.14
N THR A 6 10.15 21.50 -2.27
CA THR A 6 10.25 21.71 -0.82
C THR A 6 9.79 20.46 -0.07
N TYR A 7 10.27 20.33 1.17
CA TYR A 7 9.79 19.28 2.06
C TYR A 7 8.28 19.39 2.34
N GLY A 8 7.73 20.60 2.43
CA GLY A 8 6.28 20.82 2.55
C GLY A 8 5.50 20.24 1.37
N GLY A 9 6.01 20.38 0.14
CA GLY A 9 5.45 19.74 -1.05
C GLY A 9 5.50 18.21 -0.97
N ALA A 10 6.60 17.65 -0.47
CA ALA A 10 6.73 16.21 -0.23
C ALA A 10 5.72 15.71 0.82
N VAL A 11 5.52 16.45 1.91
CA VAL A 11 4.51 16.13 2.94
C VAL A 11 3.10 16.13 2.35
N LEU A 12 2.74 17.11 1.51
CA LEU A 12 1.46 17.12 0.82
C LEU A 12 1.26 15.87 -0.06
N MET A 13 2.30 15.46 -0.79
CA MET A 13 2.28 14.23 -1.60
C MET A 13 2.13 12.96 -0.73
N MET A 14 2.76 12.91 0.44
CA MET A 14 2.58 11.81 1.40
C MET A 14 1.16 11.79 1.99
N PHE A 15 0.56 12.94 2.26
CA PHE A 15 -0.87 13.02 2.65
C PHE A 15 -1.79 12.48 1.56
N VAL A 16 -1.57 12.86 0.30
CA VAL A 16 -2.31 12.30 -0.84
C VAL A 16 -2.11 10.79 -0.93
N THR A 17 -0.89 10.30 -0.68
CA THR A 17 -0.59 8.86 -0.61
C THR A 17 -1.50 8.15 0.38
N MET A 18 -1.58 8.65 1.62
CA MET A 18 -2.42 8.05 2.66
C MET A 18 -3.88 7.97 2.21
N ILE A 19 -4.39 9.05 1.60
CA ILE A 19 -5.77 9.09 1.10
C ILE A 19 -5.97 8.01 0.05
N CYS A 20 -5.09 7.94 -0.94
CA CYS A 20 -5.14 6.95 -2.02
C CYS A 20 -5.08 5.50 -1.49
N TRP A 21 -4.05 5.16 -0.72
CA TRP A 21 -3.83 3.82 -0.19
C TRP A 21 -4.89 3.40 0.84
N GLY A 22 -5.48 4.33 1.59
CA GLY A 22 -6.58 4.04 2.50
C GLY A 22 -7.95 3.94 1.82
N SER A 23 -8.07 4.39 0.56
CA SER A 23 -9.36 4.50 -0.12
C SER A 23 -9.59 3.52 -1.26
N TRP A 24 -8.54 2.97 -1.88
CA TRP A 24 -8.70 2.10 -3.06
C TRP A 24 -9.62 0.89 -2.79
N ALA A 25 -9.52 0.29 -1.60
CA ALA A 25 -10.32 -0.87 -1.21
C ALA A 25 -11.81 -0.54 -1.03
N ASN A 26 -12.20 0.73 -0.97
CA ASN A 26 -13.63 1.08 -0.98
C ASN A 26 -14.30 0.69 -2.29
N MET A 27 -13.56 0.64 -3.40
CA MET A 27 -14.11 0.20 -4.69
C MET A 27 -14.61 -1.26 -4.63
N THR A 28 -13.98 -2.12 -3.81
CA THR A 28 -14.46 -3.49 -3.58
C THR A 28 -15.66 -3.56 -2.65
N LYS A 29 -15.89 -2.53 -1.81
CA LYS A 29 -17.04 -2.48 -0.89
C LYS A 29 -18.31 -1.97 -1.55
N ILE A 30 -18.18 -1.20 -2.65
CA ILE A 30 -19.32 -0.69 -3.42
C ILE A 30 -20.05 -1.84 -4.13
N ASP A 31 -19.32 -2.80 -4.69
CA ASP A 31 -19.89 -4.01 -5.28
C ASP A 31 -19.51 -5.24 -4.45
N LYS A 32 -20.46 -5.71 -3.63
CA LYS A 32 -20.26 -6.85 -2.72
C LYS A 32 -20.33 -8.21 -3.43
N GLU A 33 -20.85 -8.26 -4.65
CA GLU A 33 -21.01 -9.50 -5.42
C GLU A 33 -19.78 -9.78 -6.29
N TRP A 34 -19.04 -8.73 -6.67
CA TRP A 34 -17.80 -8.88 -7.42
C TRP A 34 -16.67 -9.38 -6.52
N ARG A 35 -16.25 -10.61 -6.79
CA ARG A 35 -15.19 -11.26 -6.02
C ARG A 35 -13.86 -10.53 -6.16
N PHE A 36 -13.11 -10.50 -5.05
CA PHE A 36 -11.82 -9.82 -4.99
C PHE A 36 -10.85 -10.32 -6.06
N GLU A 37 -10.78 -11.62 -6.32
CA GLU A 37 -9.88 -12.17 -7.35
C GLU A 37 -10.20 -11.64 -8.75
N LEU A 38 -11.48 -11.39 -9.06
CA LEU A 38 -11.89 -10.83 -10.35
C LEU A 38 -11.62 -9.33 -10.41
N PHE A 39 -11.98 -8.59 -9.36
CA PHE A 39 -11.64 -7.17 -9.18
C PHE A 39 -10.13 -6.92 -9.32
N TYR A 40 -9.32 -7.85 -8.81
CA TYR A 40 -7.88 -7.65 -8.70
C TYR A 40 -7.16 -7.69 -10.06
N TRP A 41 -7.74 -8.33 -11.08
CA TRP A 41 -7.26 -8.21 -12.46
C TRP A 41 -7.34 -6.77 -12.97
N ASP A 42 -8.52 -6.17 -12.81
CA ASP A 42 -8.80 -4.80 -13.22
C ASP A 42 -7.95 -3.80 -12.42
N TYR A 43 -7.78 -4.06 -11.11
CA TYR A 43 -6.86 -3.31 -10.26
C TYR A 43 -5.43 -3.31 -10.81
N ALA A 44 -4.87 -4.48 -11.10
CA ALA A 44 -3.50 -4.60 -11.63
C ALA A 44 -3.33 -3.85 -12.97
N ILE A 45 -4.33 -3.93 -13.85
CA ILE A 45 -4.38 -3.18 -15.11
C ILE A 45 -4.42 -1.68 -14.82
N GLY A 46 -5.28 -1.23 -13.91
CA GLY A 46 -5.40 0.18 -13.52
C GLY A 46 -4.09 0.74 -12.96
N VAL A 47 -3.37 -0.02 -12.13
CA VAL A 47 -2.05 0.38 -11.61
C VAL A 47 -1.05 0.56 -12.76
N PHE A 48 -0.97 -0.41 -13.68
CA PHE A 48 -0.06 -0.33 -14.81
C PHE A 48 -0.39 0.85 -15.74
N LEU A 49 -1.65 1.00 -16.15
CA LEU A 49 -2.08 2.09 -17.03
C LEU A 49 -1.78 3.45 -16.41
N MET A 50 -2.09 3.64 -15.13
CA MET A 50 -1.84 4.91 -14.46
C MET A 50 -0.35 5.23 -14.35
N SER A 51 0.49 4.23 -14.06
CA SER A 51 1.95 4.42 -14.03
C SER A 51 2.51 4.83 -15.39
N LEU A 52 1.97 4.26 -16.48
CA LEU A 52 2.37 4.62 -17.84
C LEU A 52 1.93 6.05 -18.17
N ILE A 53 0.68 6.42 -17.84
CA ILE A 53 0.18 7.79 -18.02
C ILE A 53 1.08 8.77 -17.29
N PHE A 54 1.40 8.54 -16.02
CA PHE A 54 2.30 9.41 -15.27
C PHE A 54 3.73 9.42 -15.81
N GLY A 55 4.28 8.30 -16.25
CA GLY A 55 5.60 8.24 -16.89
C GLY A 55 5.67 9.10 -18.15
N VAL A 56 4.73 8.94 -19.07
CA VAL A 56 4.73 9.67 -20.35
C VAL A 56 4.28 11.13 -20.21
N THR A 57 3.61 11.48 -19.11
CA THR A 57 3.21 12.86 -18.80
C THR A 57 4.14 13.48 -17.77
N LEU A 58 3.79 13.42 -16.49
CA LEU A 58 4.52 14.07 -15.40
C LEU A 58 6.00 13.65 -15.29
N GLY A 59 6.32 12.42 -15.70
CA GLY A 59 7.68 11.90 -15.75
C GLY A 59 8.49 12.40 -16.95
N SER A 60 7.83 12.80 -18.04
CA SER A 60 8.49 13.24 -19.27
C SER A 60 8.55 14.76 -19.40
N PHE A 61 7.55 15.47 -18.87
CA PHE A 61 7.47 16.92 -18.88
C PHE A 61 7.95 17.51 -17.54
N GLY A 62 8.54 18.71 -17.56
CA GLY A 62 9.02 19.43 -16.37
C GLY A 62 10.55 19.60 -16.31
N GLY A 63 11.02 20.60 -15.54
CA GLY A 63 12.41 21.08 -15.57
C GLY A 63 13.43 20.32 -14.71
N SER A 64 12.99 19.39 -13.85
CA SER A 64 13.88 18.72 -12.88
C SER A 64 14.32 17.34 -13.34
N GLY A 65 15.63 17.04 -13.24
CA GLY A 65 16.19 15.71 -13.48
C GLY A 65 16.00 15.14 -14.89
N MET A 66 16.40 13.89 -15.07
CA MET A 66 16.25 13.18 -16.35
C MET A 66 14.80 12.73 -16.55
N GLY A 67 14.22 13.07 -17.71
CA GLY A 67 12.87 12.64 -18.09
C GLY A 67 12.72 11.12 -18.20
N PHE A 68 11.47 10.64 -18.19
CA PHE A 68 11.10 9.23 -18.15
C PHE A 68 11.79 8.39 -19.23
N PHE A 69 11.56 8.64 -20.52
CA PHE A 69 12.15 7.81 -21.59
C PHE A 69 13.68 7.76 -21.59
N PRO A 70 14.40 8.91 -21.51
CA PRO A 70 15.86 8.87 -21.38
C PRO A 70 16.33 8.11 -20.14
N ASN A 71 15.62 8.22 -19.01
CA ASN A 71 15.97 7.50 -17.79
C ASN A 71 15.78 5.98 -17.94
N LEU A 72 14.72 5.51 -18.61
CA LEU A 72 14.55 4.08 -18.89
C LEU A 72 15.70 3.52 -19.76
N MET A 73 16.16 4.28 -20.74
CA MET A 73 17.29 3.89 -21.59
C MET A 73 18.63 3.95 -20.85
N HIS A 74 18.74 4.85 -19.87
CA HIS A 74 19.94 5.00 -19.06
C HIS A 74 20.03 3.95 -17.94
N ALA A 75 18.89 3.48 -17.43
CA ALA A 75 18.83 2.59 -16.27
C ALA A 75 19.57 1.25 -16.50
N SER A 76 20.21 0.74 -15.45
CA SER A 76 20.83 -0.58 -15.52
C SER A 76 19.80 -1.71 -15.38
N LEU A 77 20.08 -2.89 -15.94
CA LEU A 77 19.18 -4.04 -15.81
C LEU A 77 18.94 -4.41 -14.33
N ASN A 78 19.96 -4.28 -13.48
CA ASN A 78 19.85 -4.60 -12.05
C ASN A 78 18.81 -3.72 -11.35
N VAL A 79 18.81 -2.39 -11.59
CA VAL A 79 17.83 -1.49 -10.97
C VAL A 79 16.42 -1.72 -11.51
N ILE A 80 16.30 -2.05 -12.80
CA ILE A 80 15.02 -2.42 -13.43
C ILE A 80 14.48 -3.69 -12.78
N LEU A 81 15.31 -4.72 -12.60
CA LEU A 81 14.93 -5.96 -11.94
C LEU A 81 14.53 -5.74 -10.49
N LYS A 82 15.20 -4.85 -9.74
CA LYS A 82 14.79 -4.50 -8.37
C LYS A 82 13.41 -3.86 -8.30
N ALA A 83 13.13 -2.87 -9.15
CA ALA A 83 11.82 -2.24 -9.22
C ALA A 83 10.73 -3.25 -9.65
N PHE A 84 11.02 -4.09 -10.65
CA PHE A 84 10.13 -5.17 -11.09
C PHE A 84 9.84 -6.17 -9.96
N LEU A 85 10.87 -6.67 -9.28
CA LEU A 85 10.73 -7.63 -8.18
C LEU A 85 9.99 -7.04 -6.99
N SER A 86 10.17 -5.74 -6.69
CA SER A 86 9.36 -5.02 -5.71
C SER A 86 7.86 -5.14 -6.03
N GLY A 87 7.48 -4.94 -7.31
CA GLY A 87 6.12 -5.13 -7.78
C GLY A 87 5.58 -6.55 -7.61
N VAL A 88 6.41 -7.56 -7.92
CA VAL A 88 6.06 -8.97 -7.75
C VAL A 88 5.83 -9.33 -6.27
N ILE A 89 6.74 -8.88 -5.40
CA ILE A 89 6.65 -9.13 -3.95
C ILE A 89 5.42 -8.44 -3.36
N PHE A 90 5.20 -7.17 -3.71
CA PHE A 90 4.02 -6.43 -3.29
C PHE A 90 2.74 -7.15 -3.72
N ASN A 91 2.69 -7.63 -4.96
CA ASN A 91 1.51 -8.31 -5.48
C ASN A 91 1.14 -9.56 -4.67
N LEU A 92 2.13 -10.41 -4.41
CA LEU A 92 1.95 -11.60 -3.58
C LEU A 92 1.54 -11.21 -2.15
N ALA A 93 2.22 -10.24 -1.55
CA ALA A 93 1.95 -9.79 -0.20
C ALA A 93 0.53 -9.27 -0.05
N ASN A 94 0.05 -8.48 -1.02
CA ASN A 94 -1.26 -7.84 -0.99
C ASN A 94 -2.40 -8.87 -1.13
N ILE A 95 -2.28 -9.84 -2.04
CA ILE A 95 -3.28 -10.92 -2.18
C ILE A 95 -3.31 -11.79 -0.91
N LEU A 96 -2.15 -12.14 -0.36
CA LEU A 96 -2.07 -12.91 0.89
C LEU A 96 -2.67 -12.14 2.06
N LEU A 97 -2.50 -10.81 2.14
CA LEU A 97 -3.08 -9.98 3.19
C LEU A 97 -4.60 -10.05 3.15
N VAL A 98 -5.19 -9.83 1.98
CA VAL A 98 -6.64 -9.84 1.82
C VAL A 98 -7.20 -11.23 2.16
N GLY A 99 -6.55 -12.29 1.69
CA GLY A 99 -6.92 -13.65 2.07
C GLY A 99 -6.78 -13.95 3.56
N ALA A 100 -5.75 -13.44 4.22
CA ALA A 100 -5.58 -13.56 5.66
C ALA A 100 -6.71 -12.86 6.43
N ILE A 101 -7.13 -11.67 5.98
CA ILE A 101 -8.27 -10.93 6.55
C ILE A 101 -9.55 -11.75 6.41
N SER A 102 -9.78 -12.39 5.27
CA SER A 102 -10.96 -13.25 5.06
C SER A 102 -10.97 -14.51 5.94
N ILE A 103 -9.80 -15.01 6.38
CA ILE A 103 -9.69 -16.24 7.20
C ILE A 103 -9.62 -15.94 8.71
N ALA A 104 -8.77 -15.00 9.12
CA ALA A 104 -8.50 -14.70 10.53
C ALA A 104 -9.24 -13.46 11.05
N GLY A 105 -9.93 -12.72 10.17
CA GLY A 105 -10.65 -11.51 10.50
C GLY A 105 -9.74 -10.27 10.62
N MET A 106 -10.35 -9.09 10.40
CA MET A 106 -9.69 -7.78 10.52
C MET A 106 -8.99 -7.60 11.88
N ALA A 107 -9.62 -8.06 12.97
CA ALA A 107 -9.10 -7.92 14.32
C ALA A 107 -7.71 -8.54 14.56
N VAL A 108 -7.32 -9.53 13.75
CA VAL A 108 -6.06 -10.28 13.92
C VAL A 108 -5.15 -10.14 12.72
N ALA A 109 -5.64 -10.39 11.51
CA ALA A 109 -4.81 -10.38 10.31
C ALA A 109 -4.26 -8.99 10.00
N PHE A 110 -5.06 -7.94 10.23
CA PHE A 110 -4.65 -6.57 9.95
C PHE A 110 -3.55 -6.10 10.92
N PRO A 111 -3.69 -6.20 12.26
CA PRO A 111 -2.59 -5.84 13.16
C PRO A 111 -1.32 -6.65 12.98
N VAL A 112 -1.44 -7.95 12.71
CA VAL A 112 -0.27 -8.80 12.51
C VAL A 112 0.42 -8.47 11.19
N GLY A 113 -0.31 -8.49 10.07
CA GLY A 113 0.26 -8.26 8.75
C GLY A 113 0.77 -6.82 8.56
N ILE A 114 -0.11 -5.83 8.75
CA ILE A 114 0.26 -4.43 8.58
C ILE A 114 1.23 -3.96 9.67
N GLY A 115 1.05 -4.39 10.93
CA GLY A 115 1.97 -4.02 12.00
C GLY A 115 3.41 -4.46 11.73
N ILE A 116 3.61 -5.69 11.25
CA ILE A 116 4.93 -6.18 10.80
C ILE A 116 5.43 -5.34 9.63
N ALA A 117 4.59 -5.11 8.62
CA ALA A 117 4.95 -4.36 7.42
C ALA A 117 5.41 -2.93 7.75
N VAL A 118 4.72 -2.24 8.65
CA VAL A 118 5.02 -0.86 9.07
C VAL A 118 6.38 -0.83 9.77
N VAL A 119 6.60 -1.66 10.79
CA VAL A 119 7.83 -1.64 11.59
C VAL A 119 9.02 -2.10 10.76
N ALA A 120 8.94 -3.30 10.18
CA ALA A 120 10.05 -3.89 9.43
C ALA A 120 10.32 -3.11 8.14
N GLY A 121 9.27 -2.65 7.43
CA GLY A 121 9.45 -1.92 6.19
C GLY A 121 10.06 -0.55 6.42
N THR A 122 9.70 0.14 7.51
CA THR A 122 10.35 1.41 7.89
C THR A 122 11.80 1.18 8.26
N LEU A 123 12.09 0.15 9.07
CA LEU A 123 13.45 -0.19 9.48
C LEU A 123 14.35 -0.51 8.29
N LEU A 124 13.89 -1.39 7.40
CA LEU A 124 14.64 -1.76 6.20
C LEU A 124 14.83 -0.56 5.27
N SER A 125 13.81 0.28 5.09
CA SER A 125 13.91 1.49 4.27
C SER A 125 14.87 2.52 4.89
N TYR A 126 14.95 2.59 6.21
CA TYR A 126 15.91 3.45 6.91
C TYR A 126 17.34 2.99 6.66
N PHE A 127 17.59 1.67 6.61
CA PHE A 127 18.91 1.15 6.28
C PHE A 127 19.32 1.37 4.82
N VAL A 128 18.37 1.48 3.89
CA VAL A 128 18.66 1.84 2.49
C VAL A 128 19.24 3.25 2.41
N HIS A 129 18.61 4.22 3.09
CA HIS A 129 19.08 5.59 3.14
C HIS A 129 18.69 6.25 4.45
N PRO A 130 19.59 6.28 5.45
CA PRO A 130 19.30 6.86 6.76
C PRO A 130 19.07 8.37 6.66
N GLU A 131 17.83 8.81 6.82
CA GLU A 131 17.45 10.22 6.82
C GLU A 131 16.52 10.57 7.97
N GLY A 132 16.74 11.75 8.56
CA GLY A 132 15.99 12.24 9.71
C GLY A 132 16.40 11.60 11.03
N ASN A 133 15.85 12.13 12.12
CA ASN A 133 16.07 11.66 13.48
C ASN A 133 15.42 10.28 13.69
N ALA A 134 16.24 9.23 13.77
CA ALA A 134 15.79 7.87 13.95
C ALA A 134 14.89 7.70 15.18
N PHE A 135 15.24 8.34 16.30
CA PHE A 135 14.48 8.21 17.54
C PHE A 135 13.05 8.74 17.36
N VAL A 136 12.90 9.95 16.81
CA VAL A 136 11.58 10.55 16.56
C VAL A 136 10.78 9.74 15.54
N LEU A 137 11.44 9.27 14.47
CA LEU A 137 10.82 8.41 13.46
C LEU A 137 10.24 7.13 14.08
N PHE A 138 11.03 6.39 14.85
CA PHE A 138 10.60 5.12 15.42
C PHE A 138 9.59 5.28 16.57
N ILE A 139 9.63 6.38 17.32
CA ILE A 139 8.53 6.73 18.24
C ILE A 139 7.23 6.91 17.46
N GLY A 140 7.27 7.61 16.32
CA GLY A 140 6.13 7.75 15.44
C GLY A 140 5.61 6.41 14.93
N VAL A 141 6.49 5.53 14.45
CA VAL A 141 6.16 4.16 14.02
C VAL A 141 5.50 3.35 15.13
N LEU A 142 5.99 3.42 16.37
CA LEU A 142 5.40 2.71 17.51
C LEU A 142 3.99 3.23 17.84
N LEU A 143 3.74 4.53 17.69
CA LEU A 143 2.41 5.11 17.85
C LEU A 143 1.43 4.65 16.74
N ILE A 144 1.90 4.54 15.49
CA ILE A 144 1.11 3.95 14.39
C ILE A 144 0.79 2.48 14.70
N LEU A 145 1.78 1.71 15.17
CA LEU A 145 1.56 0.30 15.54
C LEU A 145 0.54 0.17 16.68
N LEU A 146 0.64 1.02 17.71
CA LEU A 146 -0.35 1.07 18.79
C LEU A 146 -1.75 1.36 18.24
N ALA A 147 -1.88 2.31 17.33
CA ALA A 147 -3.17 2.64 16.71
C ALA A 147 -3.74 1.44 15.93
N VAL A 148 -2.91 0.76 15.13
CA VAL A 148 -3.30 -0.45 14.40
C VAL A 148 -3.79 -1.56 15.36
N ILE A 149 -3.12 -1.74 16.51
CA ILE A 149 -3.54 -2.71 17.53
C ILE A 149 -4.88 -2.32 18.15
N LEU A 150 -5.06 -1.04 18.49
CA LEU A 150 -6.31 -0.52 19.05
C LEU A 150 -7.49 -0.71 18.08
N ASP A 151 -7.26 -0.50 16.78
CA ASP A 151 -8.25 -0.77 15.74
C ASP A 151 -8.66 -2.25 15.73
N GLY A 152 -7.68 -3.16 15.72
CA GLY A 152 -7.95 -4.60 15.77
C GLY A 152 -8.74 -5.02 17.02
N ILE A 153 -8.42 -4.45 18.18
CA ILE A 153 -9.18 -4.66 19.43
C ILE A 153 -10.61 -4.13 19.30
N ALA A 154 -10.81 -2.96 18.67
CA ALA A 154 -12.12 -2.39 18.43
C ALA A 154 -12.97 -3.33 17.55
N TYR A 155 -12.42 -3.87 16.45
CA TYR A 155 -13.10 -4.85 15.60
C TYR A 155 -13.51 -6.11 16.37
N LYS A 156 -12.62 -6.63 17.22
CA LYS A 156 -12.91 -7.79 18.08
C LYS A 156 -14.06 -7.48 19.04
N ARG A 157 -14.02 -6.32 19.69
CA ARG A 157 -15.01 -5.92 20.70
C ARG A 157 -16.38 -5.62 20.08
N ALA A 158 -16.39 -5.12 18.85
CA ALA A 158 -17.61 -4.88 18.09
C ALA A 158 -18.26 -6.17 17.54
N GLY A 159 -17.62 -7.34 17.70
CA GLY A 159 -18.13 -8.60 17.16
C GLY A 159 -18.00 -8.72 15.63
N ILE A 160 -17.19 -7.85 15.00
CA ILE A 160 -16.97 -7.80 13.54
C ILE A 160 -15.87 -8.81 13.11
N SER A 161 -15.26 -9.52 14.06
CA SER A 161 -14.21 -10.50 13.80
C SER A 161 -14.76 -11.90 13.54
N VAL A 162 -14.31 -12.53 12.46
CA VAL A 162 -14.43 -13.99 12.26
C VAL A 162 -13.60 -14.72 13.32
N GLN A 163 -13.99 -15.94 13.71
CA GLN A 163 -13.20 -16.77 14.61
C GLN A 163 -11.80 -17.00 14.03
N SER A 164 -10.77 -16.53 14.73
CA SER A 164 -9.40 -16.54 14.21
C SER A 164 -8.87 -17.97 14.05
N SER A 165 -8.47 -18.34 12.83
CA SER A 165 -7.77 -19.59 12.55
C SER A 165 -6.25 -19.39 12.56
N GLY A 166 -5.50 -20.37 13.11
CA GLY A 166 -4.04 -20.36 13.06
C GLY A 166 -3.49 -20.22 11.63
N LYS A 167 -4.17 -20.82 10.64
CA LYS A 167 -3.82 -20.68 9.21
C LYS A 167 -3.85 -19.22 8.75
N GLY A 168 -4.88 -18.47 9.12
CA GLY A 168 -5.00 -17.06 8.72
C GLY A 168 -3.94 -16.17 9.38
N ILE A 169 -3.55 -16.48 10.62
CA ILE A 169 -2.45 -15.79 11.32
C ILE A 169 -1.13 -16.04 10.60
N THR A 170 -0.82 -17.29 10.24
CA THR A 170 0.40 -17.62 9.49
C THR A 170 0.46 -16.88 8.16
N ILE A 171 -0.65 -16.84 7.42
CA ILE A 171 -0.72 -16.10 6.15
C ILE A 171 -0.51 -14.59 6.38
N ALA A 172 -1.09 -14.01 7.45
CA ALA A 172 -0.89 -12.60 7.79
C ALA A 172 0.58 -12.28 8.10
N ILE A 173 1.28 -13.15 8.84
CA ILE A 173 2.72 -12.98 9.13
C ILE A 173 3.53 -13.01 7.83
N ILE A 174 3.32 -14.01 6.98
CA ILE A 174 4.03 -14.13 5.69
C ILE A 174 3.76 -12.90 4.83
N SER A 175 2.49 -12.46 4.74
CA SER A 175 2.11 -11.25 4.02
C SER A 175 2.82 -10.01 4.58
N GLY A 176 2.83 -9.82 5.90
CA GLY A 176 3.49 -8.67 6.55
C GLY A 176 5.00 -8.63 6.31
N VAL A 177 5.66 -9.79 6.36
CA VAL A 177 7.09 -9.91 6.02
C VAL A 177 7.33 -9.61 4.55
N LEU A 178 6.53 -10.14 3.62
CA LEU A 178 6.69 -9.81 2.20
C LEU A 178 6.42 -8.32 1.93
N MET A 179 5.40 -7.76 2.59
CA MET A 179 5.03 -6.35 2.46
C MET A 179 6.12 -5.41 3.01
N SER A 180 6.95 -5.83 3.97
CA SER A 180 8.07 -4.99 4.41
C SER A 180 9.23 -4.92 3.41
N LEU A 181 9.31 -5.85 2.45
CA LEU A 181 10.45 -5.97 1.53
C LEU A 181 10.28 -5.16 0.25
N PHE A 182 9.05 -4.86 -0.20
CA PHE A 182 8.88 -4.21 -1.51
C PHE A 182 9.41 -2.77 -1.51
N TYR A 183 9.18 -2.00 -0.44
CA TYR A 183 9.50 -0.58 -0.42
C TYR A 183 11.01 -0.29 -0.40
N PRO A 184 11.82 -1.00 0.42
CA PRO A 184 13.29 -0.89 0.35
C PRO A 184 13.83 -1.20 -1.05
N LEU A 185 13.30 -2.22 -1.73
CA LEU A 185 13.75 -2.61 -3.07
C LEU A 185 13.47 -1.53 -4.13
N ILE A 186 12.31 -0.87 -4.09
CA ILE A 186 12.02 0.22 -5.02
C ILE A 186 12.84 1.47 -4.67
N ALA A 187 13.13 1.72 -3.38
CA ALA A 187 14.03 2.79 -2.97
C ALA A 187 15.47 2.57 -3.46
N GLU A 188 16.01 1.36 -3.33
CA GLU A 188 17.32 0.99 -3.89
C GLU A 188 17.36 1.17 -5.41
N ALA A 189 16.30 0.79 -6.12
CA ALA A 189 16.20 0.96 -7.56
C ALA A 189 16.32 2.44 -8.00
N MET A 190 15.99 3.39 -7.12
CA MET A 190 16.12 4.82 -7.40
C MET A 190 17.50 5.40 -7.05
N ILE A 191 18.10 4.94 -5.95
CA ILE A 191 19.31 5.56 -5.37
C ILE A 191 20.59 4.99 -6.00
N GLU A 192 20.55 3.76 -6.53
CA GLU A 192 21.71 3.14 -7.15
C GLU A 192 22.24 3.89 -8.38
N ARG A 193 23.50 3.62 -8.73
CA ARG A 193 24.10 4.18 -9.94
C ARG A 193 23.32 3.76 -11.17
N ARG A 194 23.04 4.71 -12.07
CA ARG A 194 22.11 4.53 -13.20
C ARG A 194 20.72 4.07 -12.70
N GLY A 195 20.27 4.65 -11.58
CA GLY A 195 18.99 4.39 -10.96
C GLY A 195 17.81 4.92 -11.77
N LEU A 196 16.65 4.36 -11.47
CA LEU A 196 15.38 4.81 -12.03
C LEU A 196 14.95 6.11 -11.34
N ASN A 197 14.37 7.03 -12.11
CA ASN A 197 13.63 8.13 -11.52
C ASN A 197 12.32 7.59 -10.90
N PRO A 198 11.62 8.36 -10.04
CA PRO A 198 10.39 7.91 -9.38
C PRO A 198 9.34 7.32 -10.32
N TYR A 199 9.16 7.93 -11.50
CA TYR A 199 8.19 7.47 -12.49
C TYR A 199 8.60 6.15 -13.16
N GLY A 200 9.88 6.00 -13.50
CA GLY A 200 10.46 4.76 -14.02
C GLY A 200 10.41 3.62 -13.01
N ALA A 201 10.69 3.92 -11.74
CA ALA A 201 10.60 2.96 -10.65
C ALA A 201 9.18 2.43 -10.49
N VAL A 202 8.18 3.32 -10.47
CA VAL A 202 6.77 2.93 -10.35
C VAL A 202 6.27 2.20 -11.59
N PHE A 203 6.76 2.55 -12.79
CA PHE A 203 6.42 1.84 -14.02
C PHE A 203 6.92 0.39 -14.02
N PHE A 204 8.18 0.14 -13.65
CA PHE A 204 8.67 -1.24 -13.59
C PHE A 204 8.07 -2.01 -12.41
N PHE A 205 7.79 -1.34 -11.30
CA PHE A 205 7.01 -1.90 -10.20
C PHE A 205 5.61 -2.34 -10.67
N SER A 206 4.86 -1.48 -11.35
CA SER A 206 3.51 -1.80 -11.82
C SER A 206 3.52 -2.90 -12.88
N PHE A 207 4.56 -2.94 -13.72
CA PHE A 207 4.77 -4.02 -14.67
C PHE A 207 5.03 -5.36 -13.98
N GLY A 208 5.86 -5.37 -12.93
CA GLY A 208 6.08 -6.56 -12.09
C GLY A 208 4.80 -7.03 -11.39
N LEU A 209 4.02 -6.09 -10.86
CA LEU A 209 2.71 -6.37 -10.27
C LEU A 209 1.79 -7.03 -11.32
N LEU A 210 1.59 -6.40 -12.48
CA LEU A 210 0.71 -6.90 -13.53
C LEU A 210 1.16 -8.26 -14.06
N LEU A 211 2.45 -8.43 -14.38
CA LEU A 211 2.93 -9.67 -14.99
C LEU A 211 2.87 -10.84 -14.01
N SER A 212 3.26 -10.62 -12.75
CA SER A 212 3.11 -11.67 -11.72
C SER A 212 1.66 -11.99 -11.42
N ASN A 213 0.74 -11.05 -11.61
CA ASN A 213 -0.69 -11.26 -11.42
C ASN A 213 -1.24 -12.39 -12.30
N PHE A 214 -0.69 -12.54 -13.51
CA PHE A 214 -1.09 -13.62 -14.42
C PHE A 214 -0.87 -15.02 -13.83
N ILE A 215 0.11 -15.16 -12.95
CA ILE A 215 0.44 -16.44 -12.29
C ILE A 215 -0.21 -16.49 -10.91
N ILE A 216 0.04 -15.47 -10.09
CA ILE A 216 -0.37 -15.46 -8.68
C ILE A 216 -1.89 -15.44 -8.58
N ASN A 217 -2.57 -14.48 -9.21
CA ASN A 217 -4.02 -14.38 -9.09
C ASN A 217 -4.74 -15.55 -9.78
N ALA A 218 -4.21 -16.06 -10.89
CA ALA A 218 -4.74 -17.29 -11.50
C ALA A 218 -4.66 -18.51 -10.57
N LEU A 219 -3.57 -18.65 -9.80
CA LEU A 219 -3.46 -19.68 -8.77
C LEU A 219 -4.50 -19.49 -7.66
N PHE A 220 -4.72 -18.25 -7.19
CA PHE A 220 -5.74 -17.96 -6.18
C PHE A 220 -7.17 -18.07 -6.71
N MET A 221 -7.43 -17.90 -8.01
CA MET A 221 -8.72 -18.21 -8.61
C MET A 221 -8.97 -19.73 -8.64
N LYS A 222 -7.95 -20.52 -9.00
CA LYS A 222 -8.05 -21.99 -9.08
C LYS A 222 -8.09 -22.65 -7.69
N ARG A 223 -7.37 -22.10 -6.72
CA ARG A 223 -7.28 -22.58 -5.33
C ARG A 223 -7.46 -21.40 -4.36
N PRO A 224 -8.68 -20.86 -4.25
CA PRO A 224 -8.93 -19.70 -3.42
C PRO A 224 -8.73 -20.01 -1.95
N LEU A 225 -8.32 -18.98 -1.22
CA LEU A 225 -8.17 -19.05 0.24
C LEU A 225 -9.53 -19.15 0.94
N VAL A 226 -10.56 -18.55 0.35
CA VAL A 226 -11.94 -18.54 0.81
C VAL A 226 -12.89 -18.59 -0.40
N GLY A 227 -14.00 -19.33 -0.29
CA GLY A 227 -15.01 -19.45 -1.36
C GLY A 227 -14.73 -20.56 -2.37
N GLY A 228 -15.57 -20.64 -3.41
CA GLY A 228 -15.48 -21.65 -4.47
C GLY A 228 -14.44 -21.31 -5.54
N GLN A 229 -14.02 -22.28 -6.34
CA GLN A 229 -13.07 -22.05 -7.44
C GLN A 229 -13.65 -21.09 -8.49
N LEU A 230 -12.77 -20.32 -9.12
CA LEU A 230 -13.08 -19.44 -10.24
C LEU A 230 -12.33 -19.89 -11.49
N THR A 231 -12.93 -19.57 -12.63
CA THR A 231 -12.35 -19.76 -13.96
C THR A 231 -12.10 -18.41 -14.63
N ALA A 232 -11.27 -18.39 -15.67
CA ALA A 232 -11.06 -17.19 -16.45
C ALA A 232 -12.36 -16.66 -17.11
N HIS A 233 -13.34 -17.55 -17.37
CA HIS A 233 -14.63 -17.15 -17.91
C HIS A 233 -15.44 -16.31 -16.91
N ASP A 234 -15.26 -16.50 -15.61
CA ASP A 234 -16.02 -15.74 -14.60
C ASP A 234 -15.67 -14.25 -14.62
N TYR A 235 -14.44 -13.90 -15.04
CA TYR A 235 -14.04 -12.51 -15.25
C TYR A 235 -14.89 -11.82 -16.34
N PHE A 236 -15.17 -12.51 -17.45
CA PHE A 236 -15.94 -11.93 -18.56
C PHE A 236 -17.45 -11.87 -18.32
N LYS A 237 -17.94 -12.42 -17.21
CA LYS A 237 -19.33 -12.24 -16.76
C LYS A 237 -19.54 -10.91 -16.04
N GLY A 238 -18.46 -10.19 -15.74
CA GLY A 238 -18.51 -8.90 -15.05
C GLY A 238 -19.22 -7.82 -15.87
N THR A 239 -19.91 -6.93 -15.16
CA THR A 239 -20.50 -5.74 -15.79
C THR A 239 -19.42 -4.67 -16.04
N ASN A 240 -19.69 -3.75 -16.96
CA ASN A 240 -18.79 -2.59 -17.20
C ASN A 240 -18.53 -1.78 -15.92
N LYS A 241 -19.50 -1.71 -15.00
CA LYS A 241 -19.32 -1.03 -13.71
C LYS A 241 -18.34 -1.76 -12.79
N GLN A 242 -18.42 -3.10 -12.74
CA GLN A 242 -17.51 -3.94 -11.94
C GLN A 242 -16.06 -3.79 -12.41
N HIS A 243 -15.83 -3.86 -13.71
CA HIS A 243 -14.50 -3.63 -14.29
C HIS A 243 -14.02 -2.20 -14.05
N ALA A 244 -14.89 -1.21 -14.20
CA ALA A 244 -14.55 0.19 -13.93
C ALA A 244 -14.12 0.40 -12.46
N TYR A 245 -14.82 -0.19 -11.49
CA TYR A 245 -14.42 -0.09 -10.08
C TYR A 245 -13.05 -0.71 -9.81
N GLY A 246 -12.73 -1.84 -10.43
CA GLY A 246 -11.40 -2.44 -10.37
C GLY A 246 -10.32 -1.53 -10.93
N ILE A 247 -10.50 -1.01 -12.14
CA ILE A 247 -9.55 -0.09 -12.79
C ILE A 247 -9.37 1.18 -11.94
N ILE A 248 -10.47 1.78 -11.47
CA ILE A 248 -10.43 2.97 -10.62
C ILE A 248 -9.70 2.68 -9.30
N GLY A 249 -9.91 1.52 -8.69
CA GLY A 249 -9.15 1.10 -7.51
C GLY A 249 -7.64 1.06 -7.78
N GLY A 250 -7.24 0.49 -8.91
CA GLY A 250 -5.84 0.46 -9.35
C GLY A 250 -5.25 1.84 -9.60
N VAL A 251 -6.01 2.72 -10.28
CA VAL A 251 -5.65 4.11 -10.52
C VAL A 251 -5.42 4.86 -9.21
N ILE A 252 -6.37 4.79 -8.27
CA ILE A 252 -6.28 5.44 -6.96
C ILE A 252 -5.02 4.97 -6.24
N TRP A 253 -4.78 3.66 -6.19
CA TRP A 253 -3.60 3.12 -5.51
C TRP A 253 -2.29 3.58 -6.16
N CYS A 254 -2.20 3.57 -7.49
CA CYS A 254 -1.01 3.97 -8.24
C CYS A 254 -0.70 5.47 -8.11
N VAL A 255 -1.73 6.33 -8.03
CA VAL A 255 -1.53 7.75 -7.72
C VAL A 255 -0.83 7.90 -6.38
N GLY A 256 -1.31 7.19 -5.36
CA GLY A 256 -0.68 7.17 -4.04
C GLY A 256 0.76 6.66 -4.10
N MET A 257 0.99 5.52 -4.75
CA MET A 257 2.34 4.96 -4.88
C MET A 257 3.31 5.92 -5.58
N THR A 258 2.88 6.56 -6.66
CA THR A 258 3.73 7.50 -7.41
C THR A 258 4.08 8.71 -6.56
N PHE A 259 3.11 9.29 -5.88
CA PHE A 259 3.33 10.46 -5.03
C PHE A 259 4.22 10.11 -3.84
N ASN A 260 4.08 8.91 -3.30
CA ASN A 260 4.93 8.45 -2.21
C ASN A 260 6.40 8.32 -2.62
N VAL A 261 6.65 7.68 -3.77
CA VAL A 261 8.00 7.49 -4.31
C VAL A 261 8.63 8.83 -4.73
N ILE A 262 7.83 9.76 -5.27
CA ILE A 262 8.29 11.13 -5.53
C ILE A 262 8.62 11.87 -4.23
N ALA A 263 7.76 11.77 -3.20
CA ALA A 263 8.00 12.41 -1.91
C ALA A 263 9.26 11.86 -1.22
N ALA A 264 9.55 10.57 -1.39
CA ALA A 264 10.73 9.91 -0.85
C ALA A 264 12.04 10.54 -1.32
N THR A 265 12.08 11.22 -2.49
CA THR A 265 13.29 11.90 -2.96
C THR A 265 13.66 13.12 -2.11
N HIS A 266 12.75 13.63 -1.29
CA HIS A 266 12.96 14.78 -0.39
C HIS A 266 12.82 14.39 1.09
N ALA A 267 11.86 13.54 1.40
CA ALA A 267 11.59 13.09 2.75
C ALA A 267 12.52 11.94 3.20
N GLY A 268 13.00 11.14 2.25
CA GLY A 268 13.68 9.88 2.52
C GLY A 268 12.73 8.70 2.49
N PRO A 269 13.22 7.50 2.11
CA PRO A 269 12.36 6.33 1.90
C PRO A 269 11.68 5.85 3.19
N ALA A 270 12.38 5.88 4.32
CA ALA A 270 11.81 5.45 5.60
C ALA A 270 10.66 6.35 6.05
N ILE A 271 10.84 7.66 5.96
CA ILE A 271 9.83 8.66 6.33
C ILE A 271 8.65 8.56 5.37
N ALA A 272 8.89 8.48 4.06
CA ALA A 272 7.83 8.35 3.07
C ALA A 272 7.01 7.07 3.24
N TYR A 273 7.67 5.94 3.49
CA TYR A 273 6.99 4.68 3.74
C TYR A 273 6.17 4.74 5.03
N ALA A 274 6.78 5.13 6.15
CA ALA A 274 6.14 5.19 7.46
C ALA A 274 4.94 6.15 7.47
N PHE A 275 5.10 7.32 6.85
CA PHE A 275 4.02 8.29 6.72
C PHE A 275 2.89 7.76 5.83
N GLY A 276 3.24 7.10 4.73
CA GLY A 276 2.27 6.44 3.84
C GLY A 276 1.41 5.39 4.55
N GLN A 277 1.91 4.75 5.62
CA GLN A 277 1.13 3.83 6.45
C GLN A 277 -0.02 4.50 7.21
N GLY A 278 -0.06 5.83 7.27
CA GLY A 278 -1.27 6.58 7.63
C GLY A 278 -2.48 6.27 6.73
N ALA A 279 -2.30 5.51 5.64
CA ALA A 279 -3.38 4.86 4.91
C ALA A 279 -4.34 4.07 5.82
N THR A 280 -3.84 3.43 6.89
CA THR A 280 -4.69 2.70 7.83
C THR A 280 -5.60 3.61 8.64
N LEU A 281 -5.16 4.83 8.97
CA LEU A 281 -6.01 5.88 9.54
C LEU A 281 -7.14 6.25 8.58
N ILE A 282 -6.82 6.46 7.29
CA ILE A 282 -7.85 6.80 6.29
C ILE A 282 -8.84 5.63 6.12
N ALA A 283 -8.37 4.40 6.07
CA ALA A 283 -9.23 3.21 6.03
C ALA A 283 -10.15 3.14 7.26
N ALA A 284 -9.64 3.45 8.45
CA ALA A 284 -10.44 3.52 9.68
C ALA A 284 -11.49 4.65 9.62
N ILE A 285 -11.18 5.82 9.04
CA ILE A 285 -12.15 6.90 8.82
C ILE A 285 -13.29 6.42 7.92
N TRP A 286 -12.99 5.75 6.82
CA TRP A 286 -14.01 5.13 5.96
C TRP A 286 -14.87 4.14 6.76
N GLY A 287 -14.25 3.23 7.50
CA GLY A 287 -14.95 2.21 8.31
C GLY A 287 -15.88 2.82 9.36
N VAL A 288 -15.39 3.78 10.14
CA VAL A 288 -16.12 4.39 11.27
C VAL A 288 -17.22 5.33 10.78
N PHE A 289 -16.92 6.26 9.88
CA PHE A 289 -17.83 7.38 9.58
C PHE A 289 -18.70 7.15 8.35
N ILE A 290 -18.19 6.45 7.34
CA ILE A 290 -18.90 6.25 6.06
C ILE A 290 -19.62 4.90 6.08
N TRP A 291 -18.89 3.81 6.30
CA TRP A 291 -19.45 2.45 6.34
C TRP A 291 -20.15 2.15 7.66
N ARG A 292 -19.89 2.94 8.71
CA ARG A 292 -20.51 2.83 10.03
C ARG A 292 -20.40 1.42 10.61
N GLU A 293 -19.25 0.77 10.42
CA GLU A 293 -19.00 -0.63 10.78
C GLU A 293 -19.18 -0.88 12.29
N PHE A 294 -18.93 0.14 13.11
CA PHE A 294 -19.01 0.07 14.56
C PHE A 294 -20.37 0.49 15.15
N LYS A 295 -21.39 0.75 14.33
CA LYS A 295 -22.70 1.28 14.78
C LYS A 295 -23.36 0.43 15.86
N GLU A 296 -23.19 -0.89 15.79
CA GLU A 296 -23.79 -1.86 16.72
C GLU A 296 -22.84 -2.27 17.88
N GLY A 297 -21.58 -1.84 17.83
CA GLY A 297 -20.56 -2.19 18.81
C GLY A 297 -20.71 -1.41 20.12
N LYS A 298 -20.89 -2.12 21.24
CA LYS A 298 -20.90 -1.51 22.57
C LYS A 298 -19.46 -1.26 23.05
N ASN A 299 -19.20 -0.10 23.66
CA ASN A 299 -17.93 0.25 24.33
C ASN A 299 -16.68 0.28 23.43
N VAL A 300 -16.82 0.68 22.17
CA VAL A 300 -15.69 0.84 21.23
C VAL A 300 -15.24 2.29 21.04
N SER A 301 -16.07 3.28 21.40
CA SER A 301 -15.80 4.70 21.13
C SER A 301 -14.50 5.22 21.75
N SER A 302 -14.15 4.77 22.96
CA SER A 302 -12.89 5.16 23.60
C SER A 302 -11.67 4.56 22.89
N LEU A 303 -11.75 3.30 22.46
CA LEU A 303 -10.69 2.65 21.69
C LEU A 303 -10.46 3.38 20.36
N LEU A 304 -11.53 3.73 19.65
CA LEU A 304 -11.46 4.48 18.41
C LEU A 304 -10.85 5.87 18.63
N LEU A 305 -11.23 6.58 19.71
CA LEU A 305 -10.64 7.88 20.05
C LEU A 305 -9.12 7.77 20.29
N PHE A 306 -8.69 6.83 21.14
CA PHE A 306 -7.26 6.63 21.40
C PHE A 306 -6.49 6.18 20.17
N MET A 307 -7.10 5.35 19.31
CA MET A 307 -6.56 4.97 18.01
C MET A 307 -6.33 6.21 17.13
N PHE A 308 -7.33 7.09 16.99
CA PHE A 308 -7.20 8.32 16.20
C PHE A 308 -6.11 9.25 16.75
N ILE A 309 -6.04 9.43 18.07
CA ILE A 309 -5.00 10.23 18.71
C ILE A 309 -3.61 9.64 18.44
N ALA A 310 -3.45 8.33 18.61
CA ALA A 310 -2.18 7.66 18.37
C ALA A 310 -1.74 7.78 16.90
N TYR A 311 -2.66 7.66 15.93
CA TYR A 311 -2.37 7.90 14.52
C TYR A 311 -1.88 9.32 14.26
N VAL A 312 -2.59 10.34 14.76
CA VAL A 312 -2.23 11.74 14.54
C VAL A 312 -0.87 12.06 15.15
N LEU A 313 -0.63 11.65 16.39
CA LEU A 313 0.67 11.86 17.05
C LEU A 313 1.79 11.09 16.34
N GLY A 314 1.53 9.87 15.89
CA GLY A 314 2.48 9.06 15.14
C GLY A 314 2.88 9.72 13.82
N LEU A 315 1.91 10.20 13.04
CA LEU A 315 2.16 10.89 11.77
C LEU A 315 2.88 12.23 11.96
N LEU A 316 2.53 12.98 13.00
CA LEU A 316 3.24 14.22 13.35
C LEU A 316 4.70 13.93 13.70
N ALA A 317 4.97 12.92 14.52
CA ALA A 317 6.33 12.51 14.86
C ALA A 317 7.12 12.08 13.61
N ILE A 318 6.54 11.22 12.75
CA ILE A 318 7.18 10.80 11.50
C ILE A 318 7.48 12.02 10.61
N GLY A 319 6.52 12.93 10.42
CA GLY A 319 6.70 14.11 9.59
C GLY A 319 7.74 15.10 10.13
N ILE A 320 7.82 15.27 11.46
CA ILE A 320 8.80 16.15 12.10
C ILE A 320 10.20 15.52 12.14
N SER A 321 10.31 14.19 12.08
CA SER A 321 11.61 13.50 12.16
C SER A 321 12.63 13.97 11.11
N LYS A 322 12.18 14.46 9.95
CA LYS A 322 13.06 15.05 8.92
C LYS A 322 13.68 16.39 9.32
N LEU A 323 12.99 17.14 10.19
CA LEU A 323 13.32 18.51 10.58
C LEU A 323 14.08 18.60 11.92
N SER A 324 14.19 17.47 12.63
CA SER A 324 14.74 17.35 13.98
C SER A 324 16.10 16.67 14.02
#